data_AF-A0A7T8HJS1-F1
#
_entry.id   AF-A0A7T8HJS1-F1
#
_cell.length_a   1.000
_cell.length_b   1.000
_cell.length_c   1.000
_cell.angle_alpha   90.00
_cell.angle_beta   90.00
_cell.angle_gamma   90.00
#
_symmetry.space_group_name_H-M   'P 1'
#
loop_
_entity.id
_entity.type
_entity.pdbx_description
1 polymer ?
#
loop_
_entity_poly.entity_id
_entity_poly.type
_entity_poly.pdbx_seq_one_letter_code
_entity_poly.pdbx_strand_id
1 'polypeptide(L)' 'MNAQDRASGDEYRRLRNRVSSLVKRDHLKSNLAKIHTAKISRRHSGVWQTTYLASPRPLFPPH' A
#
# COMPACT_ATOMS: atom_id res chain seq x y z
N MET A 1 -42.71 0.83 -23.89
CA MET A 1 -41.49 0.97 -23.08
C MET A 1 -41.28 2.46 -22.81
N ASN A 2 -41.42 2.91 -21.56
CA ASN A 2 -41.44 4.33 -21.22
C ASN A 2 -40.03 4.95 -21.24
N ALA A 3 -39.94 6.23 -21.60
CA ALA A 3 -38.69 6.99 -21.56
C ALA A 3 -38.14 7.15 -20.14
N GLN A 4 -39.02 7.12 -19.12
CA GLN A 4 -38.66 7.19 -17.70
C GLN A 4 -37.91 5.95 -17.22
N ASP A 5 -38.32 4.75 -17.66
CA ASP A 5 -37.64 3.49 -17.33
C ASP A 5 -36.21 3.46 -17.91
N ARG A 6 -36.02 4.04 -19.10
CA ARG A 6 -34.71 4.16 -19.74
C ARG A 6 -33.77 5.10 -18.98
N ALA A 7 -34.27 6.25 -18.52
CA ALA A 7 -33.48 7.21 -17.74
C ALA A 7 -33.01 6.61 -16.40
N SER A 8 -33.90 5.93 -15.67
CA SER A 8 -33.57 5.27 -14.40
C SER A 8 -32.54 4.14 -14.58
N GLY A 9 -32.66 3.34 -15.64
CA GLY A 9 -31.69 2.29 -15.97
C GLY A 9 -30.29 2.85 -16.26
N ASP A 10 -30.20 3.99 -16.93
CA ASP A 10 -28.94 4.66 -17.23
C ASP A 10 -28.27 5.24 -15.96
N GLU A 11 -29.04 5.80 -15.03
CA GLU A 11 -28.54 6.27 -13.73
C GLU A 11 -27.99 5.11 -12.89
N TYR A 12 -28.73 4.01 -12.81
CA TYR A 12 -28.26 2.80 -12.12
C TYR A 12 -26.95 2.28 -12.73
N ARG A 13 -26.85 2.25 -14.06
CA ARG A 13 -25.61 1.85 -14.76
C ARG A 13 -24.44 2.76 -14.42
N ARG A 14 -24.64 4.08 -14.40
CA ARG A 14 -23.61 5.06 -14.01
C ARG A 14 -23.15 4.85 -12.57
N LEU A 15 -24.09 4.66 -11.65
CA LEU A 15 -23.78 4.41 -10.25
C LEU A 15 -22.97 3.12 -10.07
N ARG A 16 -23.38 2.03 -10.70
CA ARG A 16 -22.65 0.75 -10.70
C ARG A 16 -21.22 0.90 -11.20
N ASN A 17 -21.03 1.63 -12.30
CA ASN A 17 -19.70 1.89 -12.85
C ASN A 17 -18.83 2.72 -11.89
N ARG A 18 -19.41 3.73 -11.23
CA ARG A 18 -18.72 4.54 -10.23
C ARG A 18 -18.29 3.70 -9.02
N VAL A 19 -19.17 2.86 -8.48
CA VAL A 19 -18.86 1.94 -7.38
C VAL A 19 -17.75 0.98 -7.79
N SER A 20 -17.83 0.36 -8.97
CA SER A 20 -16.79 -0.54 -9.47
C SER A 20 -15.42 0.14 -9.60
N SER A 21 -15.41 1.39 -10.07
CA SER A 21 -14.18 2.20 -10.17
C SER A 21 -13.57 2.50 -8.79
N LEU A 22 -14.41 2.86 -7.80
CA LEU A 22 -13.96 3.11 -6.43
C LEU A 22 -13.34 1.86 -5.79
N VAL A 23 -14.00 0.70 -5.94
CA VAL A 23 -13.48 -0.58 -5.43
C VAL A 23 -12.13 -0.92 -6.07
N LYS A 24 -12.00 -0.75 -7.39
CA LYS A 24 -10.72 -0.94 -8.09
C LYS A 24 -9.64 -0.01 -7.55
N ARG A 25 -9.96 1.25 -7.32
CA ARG A 25 -9.01 2.24 -6.77
C ARG A 25 -8.55 1.88 -5.36
N ASP A 26 -9.46 1.44 -4.50
CA ASP A 26 -9.12 1.05 -3.13
C ASP A 26 -8.24 -0.22 -3.11
N HIS A 27 -8.53 -1.17 -4.00
CA HIS A 27 -7.68 -2.33 -4.18
C HIS A 27 -6.25 -1.95 -4.63
N LEU A 28 -6.13 -1.06 -5.61
CA LEU A 28 -4.83 -0.54 -6.05
C LEU A 28 -4.09 0.17 -4.92
N LYS A 29 -4.77 1.00 -4.13
CA LYS A 29 -4.19 1.67 -2.96
C LYS A 29 -3.65 0.67 -1.93
N SER A 30 -4.39 -0.39 -1.64
CA SER A 30 -3.95 -1.47 -0.74
C SER A 30 -2.70 -2.18 -1.27
N ASN A 31 -2.67 -2.52 -2.55
CA ASN A 31 -1.52 -3.18 -3.18
C ASN A 31 -0.28 -2.30 -3.18
N LEU A 32 -0.43 -1.00 -3.48
CA LEU A 32 0.66 -0.04 -3.41
C LEU A 32 1.24 0.08 -1.99
N ALA A 33 0.39 0.10 -0.96
CA ALA A 33 0.83 0.12 0.43
C ALA A 33 1.64 -1.14 0.79
N LYS A 34 1.19 -2.33 0.37
CA LYS A 34 1.92 -3.60 0.58
C LYS A 34 3.30 -3.58 -0.09
N ILE A 35 3.37 -3.12 -1.34
CA ILE A 35 4.64 -3.00 -2.08
C ILE A 35 5.57 -2.01 -1.39
N HIS A 36 5.04 -0.88 -0.92
CA HIS A 36 5.82 0.13 -0.22
C HIS A 36 6.41 -0.43 1.09
N THR A 37 5.59 -1.08 1.91
CA THR A 37 6.04 -1.74 3.14
C THR A 37 7.10 -2.80 2.84
N ALA A 38 6.89 -3.65 1.83
CA ALA A 38 7.87 -4.65 1.43
C ALA A 38 9.20 -4.02 0.96
N LYS A 39 9.15 -2.91 0.22
CA LYS A 39 10.33 -2.16 -0.23
C LYS A 39 11.10 -1.56 0.95
N ILE A 40 10.38 -1.01 1.94
CA ILE A 40 10.99 -0.54 3.19
C ILE A 40 11.65 -1.73 3.90
N SER A 41 10.93 -2.82 4.17
CA SER A 41 11.50 -3.99 4.84
C SER A 41 12.76 -4.53 4.14
N ARG A 42 12.81 -4.55 2.80
CA ARG A 42 14.02 -4.90 2.03
C ARG A 42 15.18 -3.92 2.19
N ARG A 43 14.89 -2.62 2.29
CA ARG A 43 15.93 -1.59 2.54
C ARG A 43 16.48 -1.70 3.96
N HIS A 44 15.64 -2.07 4.92
CA HIS A 44 16.01 -2.13 6.33
C HIS A 44 16.62 -3.48 6.77
N SER A 45 16.45 -4.58 6.03
CA SER A 45 17.08 -5.87 6.35
C SER A 45 18.62 -5.84 6.30
N GLY A 46 19.24 -4.81 5.70
CA GLY A 46 20.67 -4.56 5.78
C GLY A 46 21.12 -3.72 6.97
N VAL A 47 20.25 -2.84 7.50
CA VAL A 47 20.61 -1.87 8.56
C VAL A 47 20.61 -2.52 9.94
N TRP A 48 19.77 -3.55 10.17
CA TRP A 48 19.76 -4.33 11.41
C TRP A 48 20.87 -5.40 11.47
N GLN A 49 21.67 -5.58 10.41
CA GLN A 49 22.86 -6.43 10.43
C GLN A 49 24.15 -5.65 10.75
N THR A 50 24.23 -4.37 10.38
CA THR A 50 25.49 -3.61 10.49
C THR A 50 25.73 -3.02 11.89
N THR A 51 24.74 -3.03 12.79
CA THR A 51 24.95 -2.61 14.19
C THR A 51 25.67 -3.67 15.02
N TYR A 52 25.63 -4.95 14.65
CA TYR A 52 26.37 -6.02 15.35
C TYR A 52 27.85 -6.11 14.94
N LEU A 53 28.22 -5.58 13.77
CA LEU A 53 29.61 -5.50 13.32
C LEU A 53 30.24 -4.11 13.56
N ALA A 54 29.49 -3.16 14.11
CA ALA A 54 30.02 -1.92 14.68
C ALA A 54 30.21 -2.09 16.18
N SER A 55 30.91 -3.14 16.58
CA SER A 55 31.44 -3.23 17.95
C SER A 55 32.39 -2.03 18.12
N PRO A 56 32.10 -1.04 18.99
CA PRO A 56 33.19 -0.22 19.49
C PRO A 56 34.01 -1.20 20.30
N ARG A 57 35.14 -1.70 19.77
CA ARG A 57 36.15 -2.27 20.66
C ARG A 57 36.42 -1.17 21.67
N PRO A 58 36.08 -1.31 22.97
CA PRO A 58 36.47 -0.30 23.93
C PRO A 58 38.00 -0.26 23.86
N LEU A 59 38.57 0.85 23.39
CA LEU A 59 40.01 1.08 23.32
C LEU A 59 40.63 1.23 24.72
N PHE A 60 39.87 0.94 25.77
CA PHE A 60 40.25 1.04 27.16
C PHE A 60 39.68 -0.19 27.89
N PRO A 61 40.51 -1.05 28.50
CA PRO A 61 40.01 -1.98 29.52
C PRO A 61 39.39 -1.17 30.67
N PRO A 62 38.38 -1.70 31.39
CA PRO A 62 37.82 -1.01 32.55
C PRO A 62 38.95 -0.76 33.55
N HIS A 63 39.24 0.51 33.83
CA HIS A 63 40.12 0.97 34.89
C HIS A 63 39.43 2.06 35.70
#